data_AF-A0A1Q9NVZ9-F1
#
_entry.id   AF-A0A1Q9NVZ9-F1
#
_cell.length_a   1.000
_cell.length_b   1.000
_cell.length_c   1.000
_cell.angle_alpha   90.00
_cell.angle_beta   90.00
_cell.angle_gamma   90.00
#
_symmetry.space_group_name_H-M   'P 1'
#
loop_
_entity.id
_entity.type
_entity.pdbx_description
1 polymer ?
#
loop_
_entity_poly.entity_id
_entity_poly.type
_entity_poly.pdbx_seq_one_letter_code
_entity_poly.pdbx_strand_id
1 'polypeptide(L)'
;MGINDFQVIFIIIEVLFCLLKKIQMILKCNITNYKRFFKLIPFYFIFFINYLDQGLVELDSKKIDRSGFQSFKLRRLFQKKLPIENGIDKKGEQTGYRYLIMELPLERIPIIYEIKEKEIKRQEKVLKIKSYNPEDNSMTETFAMIFNTILLTSPDPYRPMTLEDAKIFSPDGTFLAYLYGQPAGFAALTVEDTEEGKIGVIAGIGVMPKFRGKKVALALTTTIIEWFNKKNVKKLQCEVYEFNDISYNFISSLGFHEVGEMYLDQETVENPLRRFDN
;
A
#
# COMPACT_ATOMS: atom_id res chain seq x y z
N MET A 1 0.16 28.81 -19.34
CA MET A 1 0.43 28.51 -20.76
C MET A 1 -0.51 27.38 -21.14
N GLY A 2 -1.53 27.68 -21.95
CA GLY A 2 -2.51 26.67 -22.37
C GLY A 2 -1.85 25.65 -23.29
N ILE A 3 -2.14 24.37 -23.06
CA ILE A 3 -1.80 23.31 -24.01
C ILE A 3 -2.51 23.66 -25.30
N ASN A 4 -1.75 23.90 -26.37
CA ASN A 4 -2.29 24.30 -27.66
C ASN A 4 -3.10 23.11 -28.20
N ASP A 5 -4.31 23.34 -28.75
CA ASP A 5 -5.24 22.28 -29.18
C ASP A 5 -4.59 21.24 -30.11
N PHE A 6 -3.53 21.64 -30.82
CA PHE A 6 -2.67 20.77 -31.62
C PHE A 6 -1.96 19.67 -30.83
N GLN A 7 -1.52 19.89 -29.59
CA GLN A 7 -0.87 18.87 -28.77
C GLN A 7 -1.85 17.79 -28.31
N VAL A 8 -3.10 18.17 -28.02
CA VAL A 8 -4.15 17.22 -27.65
C VAL A 8 -4.51 16.34 -28.85
N ILE A 9 -4.66 16.95 -30.04
CA ILE A 9 -4.91 16.22 -31.29
C ILE A 9 -3.77 15.24 -31.59
N PHE A 10 -2.52 15.65 -31.37
CA PHE A 10 -1.35 14.80 -31.60
C PHE A 10 -1.34 13.56 -30.70
N ILE A 11 -1.63 13.72 -29.40
CA ILE A 11 -1.74 12.62 -28.44
C ILE A 11 -2.89 11.67 -28.82
N ILE A 12 -4.04 12.20 -29.22
CA ILE A 12 -5.17 11.39 -29.66
C ILE A 12 -4.80 10.56 -30.90
N ILE A 13 -4.10 11.15 -31.87
CA ILE A 13 -3.65 10.45 -33.08
C ILE A 13 -2.65 9.33 -32.74
N GLU A 14 -1.68 9.57 -31.85
CA GLU A 14 -0.72 8.52 -31.45
C GLU A 14 -1.39 7.35 -30.73
N VAL A 15 -2.35 7.63 -29.85
CA VAL A 15 -3.11 6.58 -29.16
C VAL A 15 -3.97 5.78 -30.15
N LEU A 16 -4.61 6.46 -31.11
CA LEU A 16 -5.39 5.80 -32.16
C LEU A 16 -4.51 4.90 -33.02
N PHE A 17 -3.29 5.36 -33.34
CA PHE A 17 -2.33 4.60 -34.14
C PHE A 17 -1.82 3.36 -33.40
N CYS A 18 -1.57 3.46 -32.10
CA CYS A 18 -1.22 2.32 -31.24
C CYS A 18 -2.35 1.29 -31.15
N LEU A 19 -3.60 1.74 -31.01
CA LEU A 19 -4.78 0.87 -31.02
C LEU A 19 -4.93 0.14 -32.36
N LEU A 20 -4.78 0.85 -33.48
CA LEU A 20 -4.87 0.26 -34.82
C LEU A 20 -3.78 -0.78 -35.08
N LYS A 21 -2.54 -0.53 -34.65
CA LYS A 21 -1.44 -1.52 -34.74
C LYS A 21 -1.74 -2.77 -33.92
N LYS A 22 -2.29 -2.62 -32.72
CA LYS A 22 -2.63 -3.75 -31.84
C LYS A 22 -3.77 -4.58 -32.41
N ILE A 23 -4.77 -3.92 -33.01
CA ILE A 23 -5.88 -4.58 -33.73
C ILE A 23 -5.35 -5.33 -34.96
N GLN A 24 -4.48 -4.71 -35.77
CA GLN A 24 -3.84 -5.40 -36.91
C GLN A 24 -3.04 -6.62 -36.49
N MET A 25 -2.30 -6.53 -35.36
CA MET A 25 -1.53 -7.65 -34.83
C MET A 25 -2.43 -8.81 -34.40
N ILE A 26 -3.59 -8.51 -33.80
CA ILE A 26 -4.59 -9.50 -33.42
C ILE A 26 -5.29 -10.11 -34.64
N LEU A 27 -5.57 -9.32 -35.68
CA LEU A 27 -6.17 -9.81 -36.92
C LEU A 27 -5.21 -10.70 -37.74
N LYS A 28 -3.89 -10.51 -37.62
CA LYS A 28 -2.88 -11.39 -38.20
C LYS A 28 -2.73 -12.72 -37.46
N CYS A 29 -3.04 -12.74 -36.16
CA CYS A 29 -3.14 -13.97 -35.39
C CYS A 29 -4.50 -14.63 -35.71
N ASN A 30 -4.47 -15.69 -36.50
CA ASN A 30 -5.64 -16.43 -36.98
C ASN A 30 -6.36 -17.19 -35.82
N ILE A 31 -6.95 -16.43 -34.89
CA ILE A 31 -7.57 -16.96 -33.67
C ILE A 31 -9.08 -17.01 -33.88
N THR A 32 -9.59 -18.23 -33.97
CA THR A 32 -10.99 -18.63 -34.21
C THR A 32 -11.98 -18.26 -33.09
N ASN A 33 -11.68 -17.29 -32.22
CA ASN A 33 -12.48 -16.99 -31.03
C ASN A 33 -12.70 -15.49 -30.76
N TYR A 34 -13.09 -14.77 -31.79
CA TYR A 34 -13.40 -13.32 -31.81
C TYR A 34 -14.52 -12.91 -30.83
N LYS A 35 -15.43 -13.83 -30.45
CA LYS A 35 -16.55 -13.55 -29.53
C LYS A 35 -16.11 -13.19 -28.10
N ARG A 36 -14.94 -13.66 -27.65
CA ARG A 36 -14.42 -13.32 -26.31
C ARG A 36 -13.76 -11.94 -26.29
N PHE A 37 -13.20 -11.51 -27.42
CA PHE A 37 -12.50 -10.23 -27.55
C PHE A 37 -13.48 -9.05 -27.63
N PHE A 38 -14.61 -9.20 -28.35
CA PHE A 38 -15.65 -8.17 -28.42
C PHE A 38 -16.34 -7.89 -27.07
N LYS A 39 -16.28 -8.81 -26.10
CA LYS A 39 -16.75 -8.56 -24.72
C LYS A 39 -15.81 -7.68 -23.89
N LEU A 40 -14.55 -7.52 -24.27
CA LEU A 40 -13.55 -6.73 -23.55
C LEU A 40 -13.45 -5.28 -24.07
N ILE A 41 -13.90 -5.02 -25.30
CA ILE A 41 -13.86 -3.68 -25.92
C ILE A 41 -14.63 -2.62 -25.10
N PRO A 42 -15.84 -2.89 -24.55
CA PRO A 42 -16.53 -1.90 -23.72
C PRO A 42 -15.76 -1.53 -22.45
N PHE A 43 -15.00 -2.48 -21.88
CA PHE A 43 -14.24 -2.26 -20.64
C PHE A 43 -13.06 -1.33 -20.86
N TYR A 44 -12.28 -1.53 -21.92
CA TYR A 44 -11.16 -0.66 -22.26
C TYR A 44 -11.61 0.72 -22.73
N PHE A 45 -12.77 0.81 -23.41
CA PHE A 45 -13.31 2.09 -23.87
C PHE A 45 -13.85 2.95 -22.71
N ILE A 46 -14.52 2.33 -21.71
CA ILE A 46 -14.95 3.02 -20.49
C ILE A 46 -13.75 3.49 -19.65
N PHE A 47 -12.69 2.67 -19.54
CA PHE A 47 -11.47 3.04 -18.84
C PHE A 47 -10.76 4.23 -19.50
N PHE A 48 -10.77 4.28 -20.84
CA PHE A 48 -10.17 5.37 -21.61
C PHE A 48 -10.97 6.66 -21.55
N ILE A 49 -12.31 6.59 -21.56
CA ILE A 49 -13.16 7.77 -21.35
C ILE A 49 -12.98 8.34 -19.94
N ASN A 50 -12.93 7.50 -18.90
CA ASN A 50 -12.66 7.94 -17.53
C ASN A 50 -11.26 8.55 -17.37
N TYR A 51 -10.27 8.08 -18.14
CA TYR A 51 -8.92 8.64 -18.14
C TYR A 51 -8.86 10.02 -18.82
N LEU A 52 -9.63 10.23 -19.89
CA LEU A 52 -9.75 11.53 -20.55
C LEU A 52 -10.55 12.56 -19.74
N ASP A 53 -11.58 12.11 -19.02
CA ASP A 53 -12.41 12.98 -18.15
C ASP A 53 -11.60 13.51 -16.95
N GLN A 54 -10.62 12.73 -16.45
CA GLN A 54 -9.70 13.16 -15.39
C GLN A 54 -8.58 14.09 -15.87
N GLY A 55 -8.26 14.09 -17.18
CA GLY A 55 -7.24 14.97 -17.76
C GLY A 55 -7.69 16.42 -18.00
N LEU A 56 -9.00 16.71 -17.90
CA LEU A 56 -9.58 18.03 -18.20
C LEU A 56 -9.92 18.88 -16.96
N VAL A 57 -9.72 18.37 -15.73
CA VAL A 57 -10.19 19.02 -14.49
C VAL A 57 -9.08 19.77 -13.71
N GLU A 58 -7.80 19.66 -14.07
CA GLU A 58 -6.73 20.38 -13.35
C GLU A 58 -6.44 21.77 -13.95
N LEU A 59 -7.33 22.73 -13.66
CA LEU A 59 -7.00 24.16 -13.60
C LEU A 59 -7.91 24.81 -12.55
N ASP A 60 -7.65 24.62 -11.26
CA ASP A 60 -7.49 25.73 -10.31
C ASP A 60 -7.14 25.25 -8.90
N SER A 61 -6.42 26.12 -8.19
CA SER A 61 -6.07 26.09 -6.77
C SER A 61 -4.84 25.29 -6.35
N LYS A 62 -3.70 26.01 -6.36
CA LYS A 62 -2.56 25.77 -5.46
C LYS A 62 -3.06 25.76 -4.01
N LYS A 63 -3.17 24.58 -3.41
CA LYS A 63 -3.11 24.40 -1.96
C LYS A 63 -1.80 23.69 -1.64
N ILE A 64 -1.00 24.29 -0.78
CA ILE A 64 0.24 23.73 -0.25
C ILE A 64 -0.10 22.39 0.42
N ASP A 65 0.33 21.30 -0.20
CA ASP A 65 0.04 19.93 0.22
C ASP A 65 0.93 19.53 1.41
N ARG A 66 0.30 19.07 2.49
CA ARG A 66 0.94 18.61 3.74
C ARG A 66 1.16 17.08 3.76
N SER A 67 0.88 16.38 2.65
CA SER A 67 0.92 14.92 2.52
C SER A 67 2.31 14.31 2.77
N GLY A 68 3.38 14.92 2.25
CA GLY A 68 4.76 14.43 2.43
C GLY A 68 5.27 14.47 3.88
N PHE A 69 4.66 15.28 4.76
CA PHE A 69 5.00 15.33 6.18
C PHE A 69 4.31 14.21 6.99
N GLN A 70 3.18 13.68 6.51
CA GLN A 70 2.44 12.61 7.18
C GLN A 70 2.97 11.21 6.84
N SER A 71 3.47 10.99 5.63
CA SER A 71 4.05 9.71 5.20
C SER A 71 5.29 9.33 6.03
N PHE A 72 6.21 10.28 6.22
CA PHE A 72 7.41 10.11 7.03
C PHE A 72 7.11 9.89 8.53
N LYS A 73 6.06 10.55 9.05
CA LYS A 73 5.60 10.38 10.44
C LYS A 73 4.96 9.01 10.67
N LEU A 74 4.26 8.45 9.65
CA LEU A 74 3.66 7.12 9.72
C LEU A 74 4.72 6.01 9.78
N ARG A 75 5.73 6.00 8.87
CA ARG A 75 6.83 5.00 8.91
C ARG A 75 7.49 4.96 10.29
N ARG A 76 7.74 6.15 10.87
CA ARG A 76 8.36 6.28 12.19
C ARG A 76 7.48 5.91 13.39
N LEU A 77 6.15 5.95 13.26
CA LEU A 77 5.23 5.53 14.33
C LEU A 77 5.25 4.01 14.55
N PHE A 78 5.46 3.23 13.49
CA PHE A 78 5.62 1.77 13.57
C PHE A 78 6.97 1.34 14.17
N GLN A 79 7.93 2.26 14.28
CA GLN A 79 9.34 1.97 14.50
C GLN A 79 9.87 2.50 15.83
N LYS A 80 9.05 2.58 16.89
CA LYS A 80 9.43 3.22 18.15
C LYS A 80 9.53 2.20 19.30
N LYS A 81 10.66 2.17 20.06
CA LYS A 81 10.91 1.86 21.52
C LYS A 81 12.14 0.97 21.92
N LEU A 82 12.94 1.55 22.86
CA LEU A 82 13.54 1.12 24.16
C LEU A 82 14.39 -0.18 24.30
N PRO A 83 15.35 -0.22 25.27
CA PRO A 83 16.64 -0.89 25.11
C PRO A 83 16.50 -2.41 25.26
N ILE A 84 17.02 -3.13 24.27
CA ILE A 84 17.27 -4.57 24.40
C ILE A 84 18.76 -4.75 24.64
N GLU A 85 19.07 -5.33 25.79
CA GLU A 85 20.36 -5.96 26.05
C GLU A 85 20.58 -7.04 24.98
N ASN A 86 21.74 -6.95 24.31
CA ASN A 86 22.31 -7.93 23.40
C ASN A 86 21.87 -7.85 21.93
N GLY A 87 22.38 -6.83 21.24
CA GLY A 87 22.66 -6.85 19.80
C GLY A 87 24.08 -6.33 19.59
N ILE A 88 25.08 -7.22 19.60
CA ILE A 88 26.49 -6.88 19.41
C ILE A 88 26.88 -7.30 17.99
N ASP A 89 27.42 -6.39 17.20
CA ASP A 89 27.96 -6.71 15.87
C ASP A 89 29.31 -7.44 15.95
N LYS A 90 29.89 -7.81 14.80
CA LYS A 90 31.19 -8.51 14.74
C LYS A 90 32.38 -7.69 15.28
N LYS A 91 32.19 -6.42 15.64
CA LYS A 91 33.18 -5.49 16.19
C LYS A 91 32.91 -5.10 17.65
N GLY A 92 31.80 -5.52 18.25
CA GLY A 92 31.50 -5.17 19.64
C GLY A 92 30.60 -3.95 19.81
N GLU A 93 30.05 -3.36 18.74
CA GLU A 93 29.26 -2.13 18.80
C GLU A 93 27.75 -2.43 18.72
N GLN A 94 26.95 -1.62 19.43
CA GLN A 94 25.50 -1.79 19.57
C GLN A 94 24.81 -1.29 18.29
N THR A 95 24.45 -2.20 17.38
CA THR A 95 23.87 -1.87 16.07
C THR A 95 22.34 -1.94 16.10
N GLY A 96 21.67 -0.96 15.49
CA GLY A 96 20.20 -0.80 15.51
C GLY A 96 19.37 -1.91 14.85
N TYR A 97 18.05 -1.73 14.80
CA TYR A 97 17.13 -2.71 14.22
C TYR A 97 17.22 -2.74 12.70
N ARG A 98 17.49 -3.91 12.12
CA ARG A 98 17.59 -4.10 10.67
C ARG A 98 16.25 -4.51 10.07
N TYR A 99 15.86 -3.79 9.02
CA TYR A 99 14.66 -4.05 8.23
C TYR A 99 15.04 -4.30 6.77
N LEU A 100 14.40 -5.28 6.17
CA LEU A 100 14.48 -5.58 4.74
C LEU A 100 13.48 -4.68 4.00
N ILE A 101 13.96 -3.95 3.01
CA ILE A 101 13.11 -3.17 2.11
C ILE A 101 12.66 -4.08 0.99
N MET A 102 11.35 -4.29 0.89
CA MET A 102 10.74 -5.15 -0.12
C MET A 102 9.87 -4.33 -1.07
N GLU A 103 9.95 -4.63 -2.37
CA GLU A 103 9.21 -3.92 -3.42
C GLU A 103 8.37 -4.84 -4.30
N LEU A 104 7.24 -4.32 -4.79
CA LEU A 104 6.38 -4.93 -5.79
C LEU A 104 6.16 -3.96 -6.96
N PRO A 105 6.68 -4.27 -8.16
CA PRO A 105 6.40 -3.49 -9.38
C PRO A 105 4.92 -3.58 -9.76
N LEU A 106 4.33 -2.46 -10.20
CA LEU A 106 2.90 -2.42 -10.59
C LEU A 106 2.53 -3.47 -11.65
N GLU A 107 3.43 -3.77 -12.59
CA GLU A 107 3.20 -4.70 -13.69
C GLU A 107 2.83 -6.11 -13.22
N ARG A 108 3.26 -6.49 -12.00
CA ARG A 108 2.97 -7.81 -11.41
C ARG A 108 1.65 -7.85 -10.65
N ILE A 109 1.11 -6.70 -10.25
CA ILE A 109 -0.10 -6.60 -9.43
C ILE A 109 -1.32 -7.28 -10.08
N PRO A 110 -1.62 -7.09 -11.39
CA PRO A 110 -2.80 -7.73 -12.01
C PRO A 110 -2.79 -9.25 -11.92
N ILE A 111 -1.61 -9.88 -12.04
CA ILE A 111 -1.47 -11.35 -11.98
C ILE A 111 -1.74 -11.86 -10.57
N ILE A 112 -1.16 -11.20 -9.56
CA ILE A 112 -1.37 -11.56 -8.14
C ILE A 112 -2.84 -11.36 -7.77
N TYR A 113 -3.44 -10.25 -8.22
CA TYR A 113 -4.83 -9.94 -7.96
C TYR A 113 -5.76 -11.03 -8.50
N GLU A 114 -5.60 -11.47 -9.76
CA GLU A 114 -6.48 -12.48 -10.35
C GLU A 114 -6.43 -13.84 -9.61
N ILE A 115 -5.23 -14.24 -9.18
CA ILE A 115 -5.04 -15.50 -8.43
C ILE A 115 -5.72 -15.40 -7.06
N LYS A 116 -5.58 -14.26 -6.38
CA LYS A 116 -5.99 -14.08 -4.99
C LYS A 116 -7.45 -13.64 -4.83
N GLU A 117 -8.03 -12.95 -5.80
CA GLU A 117 -9.45 -12.54 -5.81
C GLU A 117 -10.38 -13.77 -5.71
N LYS A 118 -10.06 -14.86 -6.44
CA LYS A 118 -10.81 -16.13 -6.37
C LYS A 118 -10.78 -16.76 -4.98
N GLU A 119 -9.69 -16.56 -4.24
CA GLU A 119 -9.51 -17.08 -2.90
C GLU A 119 -10.32 -16.31 -1.84
N ILE A 120 -10.53 -15.00 -2.04
CA ILE A 120 -11.21 -14.10 -1.11
C ILE A 120 -12.73 -14.10 -1.30
N LYS A 121 -13.23 -14.26 -2.54
CA LYS A 121 -14.68 -14.29 -2.86
C LYS A 121 -15.50 -15.24 -1.97
N ARG A 122 -14.86 -16.30 -1.45
CA ARG A 122 -15.48 -17.26 -0.54
C ARG A 122 -15.77 -16.71 0.87
N GLN A 123 -15.16 -15.58 1.24
CA GLN A 123 -15.23 -14.99 2.58
C GLN A 123 -15.93 -13.62 2.64
N GLU A 124 -16.31 -13.04 1.50
CA GLU A 124 -16.93 -11.70 1.42
C GLU A 124 -18.15 -11.51 2.33
N LYS A 125 -18.91 -12.57 2.59
CA LYS A 125 -20.09 -12.50 3.47
C LYS A 125 -19.73 -12.25 4.94
N VAL A 126 -18.56 -12.70 5.39
CA VAL A 126 -18.17 -12.72 6.80
C VAL A 126 -17.00 -11.80 7.11
N LEU A 127 -16.21 -11.43 6.09
CA LEU A 127 -15.09 -10.53 6.19
C LEU A 127 -15.47 -9.17 5.61
N LYS A 128 -15.40 -8.13 6.43
CA LYS A 128 -15.68 -6.74 6.05
C LYS A 128 -14.45 -5.89 6.28
N ILE A 129 -14.11 -5.04 5.33
CA ILE A 129 -13.05 -4.05 5.48
C ILE A 129 -13.70 -2.67 5.49
N LYS A 130 -13.32 -1.83 6.45
CA LYS A 130 -13.83 -0.46 6.60
C LYS A 130 -12.66 0.51 6.58
N SER A 131 -12.85 1.66 5.93
CA SER A 131 -11.92 2.79 6.08
C SER A 131 -11.96 3.30 7.52
N TYR A 132 -10.80 3.61 8.06
CA TYR A 132 -10.66 4.19 9.39
C TYR A 132 -11.14 5.64 9.42
N ASN A 133 -11.82 6.03 10.50
CA ASN A 133 -12.19 7.41 10.76
C ASN A 133 -11.68 7.81 12.16
N PRO A 134 -10.70 8.73 12.27
CA PRO A 134 -10.16 9.15 13.55
C PRO A 134 -11.16 9.93 14.42
N GLU A 135 -12.19 10.53 13.82
CA GLU A 135 -13.27 11.23 14.53
C GLU A 135 -14.27 10.26 15.19
N ASP A 136 -14.26 8.97 14.80
CA ASP A 136 -15.05 7.94 15.46
C ASP A 136 -14.21 7.34 16.61
N ASN A 137 -14.53 7.75 17.84
CA ASN A 137 -13.85 7.26 19.05
C ASN A 137 -13.84 5.73 19.15
N SER A 138 -14.94 5.06 18.77
CA SER A 138 -15.02 3.59 18.84
C SER A 138 -14.10 2.93 17.83
N MET A 139 -13.98 3.50 16.62
CA MET A 139 -13.02 3.03 15.62
C MET A 139 -11.58 3.30 16.04
N THR A 140 -11.29 4.46 16.64
CA THR A 140 -9.96 4.81 17.15
C THR A 140 -9.52 3.89 18.29
N GLU A 141 -10.40 3.61 19.24
CA GLU A 141 -10.16 2.60 20.29
C GLU A 141 -9.94 1.21 19.70
N THR A 142 -10.78 0.82 18.74
CA THR A 142 -10.65 -0.46 18.03
C THR A 142 -9.32 -0.56 17.30
N PHE A 143 -8.89 0.48 16.61
CA PHE A 143 -7.63 0.51 15.89
C PHE A 143 -6.44 0.41 16.84
N ALA A 144 -6.42 1.21 17.91
CA ALA A 144 -5.41 1.14 18.97
C ALA A 144 -5.30 -0.25 19.57
N MET A 145 -6.45 -0.87 19.89
CA MET A 145 -6.50 -2.22 20.45
C MET A 145 -5.96 -3.28 19.47
N ILE A 146 -6.39 -3.24 18.20
CA ILE A 146 -5.92 -4.18 17.17
C ILE A 146 -4.41 -4.05 16.99
N PHE A 147 -3.92 -2.83 16.75
CA PHE A 147 -2.50 -2.54 16.55
C PHE A 147 -1.68 -3.08 17.72
N ASN A 148 -2.03 -2.69 18.94
CA ASN A 148 -1.30 -3.07 20.14
C ASN A 148 -1.26 -4.58 20.33
N THR A 149 -2.38 -5.26 20.08
CA THR A 149 -2.43 -6.73 20.21
C THR A 149 -1.58 -7.43 19.16
N ILE A 150 -1.60 -6.95 17.91
CA ILE A 150 -0.83 -7.56 16.83
C ILE A 150 0.65 -7.37 17.07
N LEU A 151 1.09 -6.14 17.34
CA LEU A 151 2.52 -5.82 17.46
C LEU A 151 3.10 -6.40 18.75
N LEU A 152 2.35 -6.46 19.87
CA LEU A 152 2.78 -7.15 21.09
C LEU A 152 3.06 -8.65 20.88
N THR A 153 2.42 -9.25 19.88
CA THR A 153 2.56 -10.69 19.55
C THR A 153 3.40 -10.92 18.30
N SER A 154 4.13 -9.88 17.86
CA SER A 154 5.06 -9.91 16.73
C SER A 154 6.50 -9.86 17.26
N PRO A 155 7.49 -10.40 16.52
CA PRO A 155 8.89 -10.26 16.88
C PRO A 155 9.43 -8.83 16.62
N ASP A 156 8.67 -7.98 15.93
CA ASP A 156 9.02 -6.60 15.64
C ASP A 156 9.21 -5.78 16.92
N PRO A 157 10.14 -4.81 16.92
CA PRO A 157 10.23 -3.80 17.96
C PRO A 157 8.87 -3.12 18.20
N TYR A 158 8.36 -3.19 19.43
CA TYR A 158 7.00 -2.76 19.75
C TYR A 158 6.94 -1.56 20.68
N ARG A 159 6.15 -0.55 20.27
CA ARG A 159 5.57 0.46 21.17
C ARG A 159 4.04 0.39 21.15
N PRO A 160 3.42 0.43 22.34
CA PRO A 160 1.99 0.66 22.45
C PRO A 160 1.59 1.99 21.80
N MET A 161 0.68 1.91 20.84
CA MET A 161 -0.04 3.04 20.27
C MET A 161 -1.06 3.55 21.29
N THR A 162 -0.98 4.86 21.58
CA THR A 162 -2.00 5.57 22.36
C THR A 162 -3.18 5.97 21.45
N LEU A 163 -4.30 6.41 22.04
CA LEU A 163 -5.42 6.94 21.26
C LEU A 163 -5.04 8.20 20.47
N GLU A 164 -4.18 9.04 21.04
CA GLU A 164 -3.66 10.22 20.36
C GLU A 164 -2.72 9.85 19.21
N ASP A 165 -1.89 8.81 19.37
CA ASP A 165 -1.08 8.28 18.27
C ASP A 165 -1.98 7.74 17.14
N ALA A 166 -3.07 7.03 17.47
CA ALA A 166 -4.01 6.49 16.50
C ALA A 166 -4.69 7.58 15.64
N LYS A 167 -5.04 8.72 16.24
CA LYS A 167 -5.64 9.87 15.51
C LYS A 167 -4.72 10.51 14.47
N ILE A 168 -3.40 10.28 14.57
CA ILE A 168 -2.43 10.80 13.59
C ILE A 168 -2.53 10.03 12.26
N PHE A 169 -3.08 8.81 12.29
CA PHE A 169 -3.17 7.99 11.08
C PHE A 169 -4.15 8.57 10.07
N SER A 170 -3.75 8.55 8.80
CA SER A 170 -4.58 9.07 7.72
C SER A 170 -5.85 8.25 7.57
N PRO A 171 -7.05 8.87 7.58
CA PRO A 171 -8.30 8.16 7.28
C PRO A 171 -8.35 7.67 5.83
N ASP A 172 -7.65 8.33 4.92
CA ASP A 172 -7.61 7.96 3.49
C ASP A 172 -6.76 6.70 3.26
N GLY A 173 -5.77 6.41 4.11
CA GLY A 173 -4.83 5.29 3.94
C GLY A 173 -4.96 4.16 4.97
N THR A 174 -5.90 4.24 5.91
CA THR A 174 -5.99 3.28 7.02
C THR A 174 -7.28 2.48 6.94
N PHE A 175 -7.17 1.16 7.10
CA PHE A 175 -8.29 0.22 6.96
C PHE A 175 -8.34 -0.75 8.14
N LEU A 176 -9.54 -1.04 8.62
CA LEU A 176 -9.81 -2.04 9.65
C LEU A 176 -10.57 -3.21 9.05
N ALA A 177 -10.06 -4.42 9.27
CA ALA A 177 -10.73 -5.65 8.90
C ALA A 177 -11.55 -6.20 10.06
N TYR A 178 -12.74 -6.71 9.75
CA TYR A 178 -13.65 -7.36 10.67
C TYR A 178 -14.04 -8.73 10.14
N LEU A 179 -13.81 -9.79 10.91
CA LEU A 179 -14.20 -11.15 10.56
C LEU A 179 -15.28 -11.63 11.53
N TYR A 180 -16.42 -12.07 11.01
CA TYR A 180 -17.63 -12.39 11.80
C TYR A 180 -18.06 -11.22 12.71
N GLY A 181 -17.90 -9.98 12.22
CA GLY A 181 -18.21 -8.76 12.97
C GLY A 181 -17.19 -8.39 14.07
N GLN A 182 -16.15 -9.21 14.29
CA GLN A 182 -15.11 -8.93 15.28
C GLN A 182 -13.89 -8.25 14.65
N PRO A 183 -13.25 -7.28 15.33
CA PRO A 183 -11.98 -6.68 14.89
C PRO A 183 -10.93 -7.75 14.63
N ALA A 184 -10.37 -7.77 13.42
CA ALA A 184 -9.56 -8.88 12.92
C ALA A 184 -8.18 -8.49 12.38
N GLY A 185 -7.99 -7.26 11.95
CA GLY A 185 -6.72 -6.78 11.43
C GLY A 185 -6.79 -5.34 10.97
N PHE A 186 -5.66 -4.83 10.50
CA PHE A 186 -5.58 -3.49 9.92
C PHE A 186 -4.55 -3.43 8.80
N ALA A 187 -4.66 -2.39 7.98
CA ALA A 187 -3.63 -1.94 7.08
C ALA A 187 -3.50 -0.41 7.19
N ALA A 188 -2.27 0.09 7.17
CA ALA A 188 -1.96 1.52 7.15
C ALA A 188 -1.04 1.79 5.96
N LEU A 189 -1.48 2.68 5.09
CA LEU A 189 -0.87 2.98 3.81
C LEU A 189 -0.52 4.46 3.71
N THR A 190 0.52 4.75 2.96
CA THR A 190 0.85 6.12 2.59
C THR A 190 1.43 6.18 1.18
N VAL A 191 1.47 7.38 0.61
CA VAL A 191 2.11 7.66 -0.67
C VAL A 191 3.26 8.62 -0.42
N GLU A 192 4.40 8.34 -1.03
CA GLU A 192 5.58 9.18 -0.94
C GLU A 192 5.98 9.66 -2.33
N ASP A 193 6.23 10.96 -2.44
CA ASP A 193 6.82 11.55 -3.63
C ASP A 193 8.34 11.37 -3.57
N THR A 194 8.90 10.73 -4.59
CA THR A 194 10.34 10.56 -4.79
C THR A 194 10.78 11.27 -6.06
N GLU A 195 12.08 11.45 -6.26
CA GLU A 195 12.62 11.95 -7.53
C GLU A 195 12.20 11.08 -8.72
N GLU A 196 12.00 9.78 -8.49
CA GLU A 196 11.54 8.82 -9.49
C GLU A 196 10.02 8.81 -9.65
N GLY A 197 9.26 9.57 -8.86
CA GLY A 197 7.79 9.64 -8.87
C GLY A 197 7.14 9.10 -7.60
N LYS A 198 5.82 8.89 -7.63
CA LYS A 198 5.04 8.43 -6.47
C LYS A 198 5.27 6.96 -6.18
N ILE A 199 5.64 6.61 -4.96
CA ILE A 199 5.68 5.24 -4.48
C ILE A 199 4.57 5.01 -3.44
N GLY A 200 4.00 3.81 -3.46
CA GLY A 200 3.04 3.38 -2.46
C GLY A 200 3.75 2.65 -1.32
N VAL A 201 3.46 2.99 -0.08
CA VAL A 201 4.12 2.42 1.10
C VAL A 201 3.10 1.74 1.99
N ILE A 202 3.31 0.45 2.25
CA ILE A 202 2.56 -0.29 3.27
C ILE A 202 3.29 -0.09 4.59
N ALA A 203 2.91 0.95 5.34
CA ALA A 203 3.52 1.28 6.62
C ALA A 203 3.25 0.22 7.70
N GLY A 204 2.11 -0.48 7.58
CA GLY A 204 1.85 -1.64 8.42
C GLY A 204 0.67 -2.46 7.92
N ILE A 205 0.76 -3.78 8.07
CA ILE A 205 -0.33 -4.71 7.86
C ILE A 205 -0.28 -5.76 8.97
N GLY A 206 -1.44 -6.08 9.53
CA GLY A 206 -1.49 -6.97 10.67
C GLY A 206 -2.81 -7.72 10.78
N VAL A 207 -2.73 -8.92 11.36
CA VAL A 207 -3.89 -9.77 11.66
C VAL A 207 -3.81 -10.25 13.10
N MET A 208 -4.93 -10.10 13.81
CA MET A 208 -5.09 -10.59 15.18
C MET A 208 -4.74 -12.09 15.25
N PRO A 209 -3.96 -12.55 16.25
CA PRO A 209 -3.49 -13.94 16.34
C PRO A 209 -4.58 -14.99 16.11
N LYS A 210 -5.76 -14.81 16.72
CA LYS A 210 -6.93 -15.71 16.59
C LYS A 210 -7.53 -15.84 15.18
N PHE A 211 -7.16 -14.95 14.25
CA PHE A 211 -7.67 -14.92 12.88
C PHE A 211 -6.58 -15.12 11.82
N ARG A 212 -5.34 -15.44 12.22
CA ARG A 212 -4.29 -15.87 11.30
C ARG A 212 -4.71 -17.16 10.58
N GLY A 213 -4.21 -17.36 9.35
CA GLY A 213 -4.63 -18.48 8.49
C GLY A 213 -6.06 -18.37 7.93
N LYS A 214 -6.84 -17.36 8.33
CA LYS A 214 -8.22 -17.14 7.83
C LYS A 214 -8.29 -16.14 6.68
N LYS A 215 -7.19 -15.90 5.96
CA LYS A 215 -7.11 -15.02 4.78
C LYS A 215 -7.46 -13.54 5.01
N VAL A 216 -7.45 -13.06 6.25
CA VAL A 216 -7.67 -11.63 6.60
C VAL A 216 -6.62 -10.72 5.95
N ALA A 217 -5.33 -11.06 6.09
CA ALA A 217 -4.25 -10.27 5.49
C ALA A 217 -4.37 -10.22 3.96
N LEU A 218 -4.76 -11.34 3.35
CA LEU A 218 -4.94 -11.43 1.91
C LEU A 218 -6.07 -10.51 1.41
N ALA A 219 -7.18 -10.45 2.13
CA ALA A 219 -8.27 -9.53 1.80
C ALA A 219 -7.88 -8.05 2.03
N LEU A 220 -7.11 -7.77 3.08
CA LEU A 220 -6.52 -6.44 3.26
C LEU A 220 -5.65 -6.08 2.04
N THR A 221 -4.83 -7.01 1.53
CA THR A 221 -4.02 -6.79 0.33
C THR A 221 -4.85 -6.39 -0.89
N THR A 222 -6.04 -6.97 -1.11
CA THR A 222 -6.91 -6.52 -2.22
C THR A 222 -7.33 -5.06 -2.08
N THR A 223 -7.70 -4.63 -0.87
CA THR A 223 -8.01 -3.21 -0.59
C THR A 223 -6.78 -2.32 -0.77
N ILE A 224 -5.60 -2.78 -0.33
CA ILE A 224 -4.32 -2.06 -0.49
C ILE A 224 -4.03 -1.81 -1.97
N ILE A 225 -4.13 -2.86 -2.79
CA ILE A 225 -3.90 -2.78 -4.24
C ILE A 225 -4.90 -1.82 -4.89
N GLU A 226 -6.19 -1.96 -4.59
CA GLU A 226 -7.24 -1.09 -5.14
C GLU A 226 -7.03 0.37 -4.74
N TRP A 227 -6.57 0.61 -3.51
CA TRP A 227 -6.26 1.94 -3.04
C TRP A 227 -5.08 2.55 -3.81
N PHE A 228 -3.97 1.83 -3.93
CA PHE A 228 -2.80 2.32 -4.65
C PHE A 228 -3.02 2.50 -6.15
N ASN A 229 -3.81 1.63 -6.78
CA ASN A 229 -4.18 1.78 -8.20
C ASN A 229 -4.87 3.12 -8.47
N LYS A 230 -5.65 3.65 -7.51
CA LYS A 230 -6.30 4.97 -7.62
C LYS A 230 -5.34 6.14 -7.39
N LYS A 231 -4.15 5.89 -6.82
CA LYS A 231 -3.16 6.92 -6.46
C LYS A 231 -2.03 7.06 -7.49
N ASN A 232 -2.08 6.30 -8.58
CA ASN A 232 -1.10 6.34 -9.68
C ASN A 232 0.37 6.21 -9.21
N VAL A 233 0.62 5.33 -8.24
CA VAL A 233 1.97 5.04 -7.73
C VAL A 233 2.73 4.14 -8.70
N LYS A 234 4.05 4.26 -8.84
CA LYS A 234 4.86 3.45 -9.76
C LYS A 234 5.19 2.05 -9.26
N LYS A 235 5.23 1.88 -7.93
CA LYS A 235 5.57 0.64 -7.24
C LYS A 235 5.04 0.66 -5.82
N LEU A 236 4.93 -0.52 -5.21
CA LEU A 236 4.67 -0.66 -3.79
C LEU A 236 5.97 -1.01 -3.05
N GLN A 237 6.11 -0.50 -1.84
CA GLN A 237 7.24 -0.77 -0.95
C GLN A 237 6.71 -1.05 0.46
N CYS A 238 7.44 -1.87 1.21
CA CYS A 238 7.25 -2.06 2.63
C CYS A 238 8.55 -2.50 3.29
N GLU A 239 8.62 -2.31 4.60
CA GLU A 239 9.70 -2.76 5.44
C GLU A 239 9.28 -3.98 6.26
N VAL A 240 10.14 -4.99 6.29
CA VAL A 240 9.94 -6.18 7.10
C VAL A 240 11.11 -6.33 8.05
N TYR A 241 10.82 -6.44 9.34
CA TYR A 241 11.86 -6.70 10.34
C TYR A 241 12.54 -8.05 10.07
N GLU A 242 13.88 -8.11 10.13
CA GLU A 242 14.64 -9.27 9.67
C GLU A 242 14.30 -10.58 10.41
N PHE A 243 13.81 -10.50 11.66
CA PHE A 243 13.40 -11.65 12.45
C PHE A 243 11.89 -11.95 12.39
N ASN A 244 11.14 -11.26 11.52
CA ASN A 244 9.72 -11.52 11.30
C ASN A 244 9.48 -12.40 10.06
N ASP A 245 9.85 -13.67 10.16
CA ASP A 245 9.65 -14.66 9.09
C ASP A 245 8.19 -14.76 8.63
N ILE A 246 7.22 -14.56 9.52
CA ILE A 246 5.80 -14.63 9.19
C ILE A 246 5.42 -13.50 8.21
N SER A 247 5.83 -12.27 8.52
CA SER A 247 5.61 -11.12 7.65
C SER A 247 6.40 -11.28 6.35
N TYR A 248 7.67 -11.66 6.43
CA TYR A 248 8.54 -11.87 5.28
C TYR A 248 7.95 -12.87 4.28
N ASN A 249 7.53 -14.05 4.77
CA ASN A 249 6.94 -15.08 3.93
C ASN A 249 5.60 -14.63 3.34
N PHE A 250 4.79 -13.91 4.10
CA PHE A 250 3.54 -13.36 3.60
C PHE A 250 3.79 -12.35 2.47
N ILE A 251 4.63 -11.35 2.70
CA ILE A 251 4.96 -10.29 1.73
C ILE A 251 5.62 -10.91 0.47
N SER A 252 6.57 -11.84 0.65
CA SER A 252 7.18 -12.58 -0.46
C SER A 252 6.14 -13.37 -1.28
N SER A 253 5.16 -13.99 -0.62
CA SER A 253 4.07 -14.72 -1.31
C SER A 253 3.16 -13.83 -2.15
N LEU A 254 3.16 -12.51 -1.88
CA LEU A 254 2.50 -11.49 -2.70
C LEU A 254 3.37 -11.03 -3.87
N GLY A 255 4.52 -11.65 -4.10
CA GLY A 255 5.42 -11.32 -5.22
C GLY A 255 6.34 -10.12 -4.98
N PHE A 256 6.40 -9.61 -3.75
CA PHE A 256 7.42 -8.65 -3.35
C PHE A 256 8.79 -9.31 -3.36
N HIS A 257 9.83 -8.52 -3.60
CA HIS A 257 11.23 -8.96 -3.58
C HIS A 257 12.08 -7.94 -2.84
N GLU A 258 13.15 -8.42 -2.20
CA GLU A 258 14.10 -7.56 -1.51
C GLU A 258 14.86 -6.66 -2.50
N VAL A 259 14.98 -5.39 -2.15
CA VAL A 259 15.73 -4.39 -2.94
C VAL A 259 16.78 -3.66 -2.11
N GLY A 260 16.80 -3.87 -0.81
CA GLY A 260 17.74 -3.23 0.09
C GLY A 260 17.44 -3.49 1.55
N GLU A 261 18.15 -2.78 2.40
CA GLU A 261 18.02 -2.85 3.84
C GLU A 261 18.09 -1.45 4.44
N MET A 262 17.48 -1.29 5.61
CA MET A 262 17.62 -0.09 6.42
C MET A 262 17.89 -0.47 7.87
N TYR A 263 18.65 0.39 8.54
CA TYR A 263 18.97 0.25 9.95
C TYR A 263 18.35 1.42 10.69
N LEU A 264 17.67 1.10 11.80
CA LEU A 264 17.08 2.09 12.67
C LEU A 264 17.87 2.12 13.97
N ASP A 265 18.63 3.20 14.16
CA ASP A 265 19.35 3.47 15.40
C ASP A 265 18.37 3.65 16.58
N GLN A 266 18.84 3.35 17.80
CA GLN A 266 18.00 3.40 19.00
C GLN A 266 17.45 4.82 19.27
N GLU A 267 18.21 5.87 18.96
CA GLU A 267 17.82 7.26 19.23
C GLU A 267 16.68 7.76 18.31
N THR A 268 16.71 7.41 17.02
CA THR A 268 15.67 7.70 16.03
C THR A 268 14.39 6.92 16.33
N VAL A 269 14.55 5.72 16.89
CA VAL A 269 13.50 4.85 17.43
C VAL A 269 12.98 5.36 18.79
N GLU A 270 13.71 6.20 19.51
CA GLU A 270 13.29 6.76 20.80
C GLU A 270 12.60 8.12 20.67
N ASN A 271 13.02 8.97 19.72
CA ASN A 271 12.48 10.32 19.56
C ASN A 271 12.35 10.79 18.08
N PRO A 272 11.37 10.26 17.32
CA PRO A 272 11.23 10.51 15.88
C PRO A 272 10.86 11.96 15.50
N LEU A 273 10.52 12.81 16.47
CA LEU A 273 10.12 14.21 16.26
C LEU A 273 11.25 15.23 16.56
N ARG A 274 12.34 14.84 17.23
CA ARG A 274 13.39 15.77 17.70
C ARG A 274 14.31 16.31 16.60
N ARG A 275 14.38 15.67 15.42
CA ARG A 275 15.27 16.10 14.31
C ARG A 275 14.75 17.29 13.51
N PHE A 276 13.59 17.87 13.87
CA PHE A 276 12.99 19.00 13.14
C PHE A 276 12.99 20.31 13.92
N ASP A 277 13.62 20.34 15.10
CA ASP A 277 13.76 21.54 15.94
C ASP A 277 15.11 22.26 15.78
N ASN A 278 15.96 21.84 14.82
CA ASN A 278 17.24 22.50 14.49
C ASN A 278 17.32 22.85 13.00
#